data_AF-C9J9C9-F1
#
_entry.id   AF-C9J9C9-F1
#
_cell.length_a   1.000
_cell.length_b   1.000
_cell.length_c   1.000
_cell.angle_alpha   90.00
_cell.angle_beta   90.00
_cell.angle_gamma   90.00
#
_symmetry.space_group_name_H-M   'P 1'
#
loop_
_entity.id
_entity.type
_entity.pdbx_description
1 polymer ?
#
loop_
_entity_poly.entity_id
_entity_poly.type
_entity_poly.pdbx_seq_one_letter_code
_entity_poly.pdbx_strand_id
1 'polypeptide(L)' 'MGSSGLGKAATLDELLCTCIEMFDDNGELDNSYLPRIVLLMHRWYLSSTELAEKLLCMYRNATGESCNEFRLKICYF' A
#
# COMPACT_ATOMS: atom_id res chain seq x y z
N MET A 1 -12.36 11.09 -13.71
CA MET A 1 -11.94 12.06 -12.67
C MET A 1 -10.51 11.70 -12.32
N GLY A 2 -9.57 12.63 -12.50
CA GLY A 2 -8.13 12.34 -12.54
C GLY A 2 -7.57 11.88 -11.19
N SER A 3 -6.60 10.95 -11.23
CA SER A 3 -5.89 10.46 -10.05
C SER A 3 -5.04 11.59 -9.44
N SER A 4 -5.59 12.29 -8.45
CA SER A 4 -4.78 13.07 -7.51
C SER A 4 -4.09 12.06 -6.58
N GLY A 5 -2.76 12.03 -6.51
CA GLY A 5 -2.13 11.22 -5.47
C GLY A 5 -0.61 11.18 -5.52
N LEU A 6 -0.04 10.52 -6.52
CA LEU A 6 1.41 10.36 -6.58
C LEU A 6 2.06 11.42 -7.48
N GLY A 7 2.89 12.26 -6.87
CA GLY A 7 3.81 13.13 -7.60
C GLY A 7 4.79 12.31 -8.45
N LYS A 8 5.41 12.95 -9.45
CA LYS A 8 6.54 12.33 -10.16
C LYS A 8 7.67 12.11 -9.14
N ALA A 9 8.15 10.88 -9.02
CA ALA A 9 9.14 10.42 -8.03
C ALA A 9 8.63 10.24 -6.59
N ALA A 10 7.39 9.77 -6.40
CA ALA A 10 6.96 9.25 -5.10
C ALA A 10 7.94 8.17 -4.58
N THR A 11 8.17 8.21 -3.27
CA THR A 11 8.95 7.17 -2.59
C THR A 11 8.15 5.86 -2.56
N LEU A 12 8.87 4.75 -2.35
CA LEU A 12 8.23 3.45 -2.19
C LEU A 12 7.24 3.43 -1.00
N ASP A 13 7.57 4.12 0.09
CA ASP A 13 6.73 4.12 1.28
C ASP A 13 5.42 4.89 1.03
N GLU A 14 5.48 6.04 0.35
CA GLU A 14 4.28 6.79 -0.08
C GLU A 14 3.42 5.97 -1.05
N LEU A 15 4.06 5.26 -1.97
CA LEU A 15 3.39 4.38 -2.93
C LEU A 15 2.65 3.23 -2.24
N LEU A 16 3.29 2.58 -1.26
CA LEU A 16 2.68 1.49 -0.50
C LEU A 16 1.56 1.99 0.40
N CYS A 17 1.75 3.11 1.12
CA CYS A 17 0.68 3.72 1.91
C CYS A 17 -0.54 4.04 1.04
N THR A 18 -0.32 4.64 -0.14
CA THR A 18 -1.41 4.91 -1.09
C THR A 18 -2.11 3.63 -1.53
N CYS A 19 -1.37 2.54 -1.79
CA CYS A 19 -1.99 1.26 -2.17
C CYS A 19 -2.84 0.68 -1.04
N ILE A 20 -2.36 0.76 0.21
CA ILE A 20 -3.06 0.25 1.40
C ILE A 20 -4.34 1.05 1.63
N GLU A 21 -4.28 2.38 1.53
CA GLU A 21 -5.43 3.27 1.74
C GLU A 21 -6.53 3.12 0.68
N MET A 22 -6.24 2.49 -0.47
CA MET A 22 -7.22 2.24 -1.53
C MET A 22 -8.18 1.09 -1.23
N PHE A 23 -7.88 0.25 -0.23
CA PHE A 23 -8.82 -0.77 0.24
C PHE A 23 -9.83 -0.14 1.20
N ASP A 24 -11.10 -0.50 1.05
CA ASP A 24 -12.12 -0.18 2.05
C ASP A 24 -12.07 -1.16 3.23
N ASP A 25 -12.98 -0.97 4.19
CA ASP A 25 -13.07 -1.82 5.38
C ASP A 25 -13.52 -3.27 5.09
N ASN A 26 -14.01 -3.54 3.87
CA ASN A 26 -14.40 -4.87 3.39
C ASN A 26 -13.31 -5.53 2.56
N GLY A 27 -12.23 -4.82 2.23
CA GLY A 27 -11.17 -5.27 1.33
C GLY A 27 -11.50 -5.08 -0.14
N GLU A 28 -12.55 -4.32 -0.47
CA GLU A 28 -12.86 -3.94 -1.83
C GLU A 28 -11.91 -2.82 -2.27
N LEU A 29 -11.34 -3.01 -3.45
CA LEU A 29 -10.49 -2.01 -4.08
C LEU A 29 -11.35 -1.14 -4.98
N ASP A 30 -11.24 0.19 -4.86
CA ASP A 30 -11.77 1.08 -5.90
C ASP A 30 -11.15 0.71 -7.27
N ASN A 31 -11.69 1.19 -8.39
CA ASN A 31 -11.25 0.84 -9.77
C ASN A 31 -9.80 1.27 -10.12
N SER A 32 -8.93 1.43 -9.13
CA SER A 32 -7.50 1.65 -9.21
C SER A 32 -6.75 0.38 -9.58
N TYR A 33 -5.87 0.51 -10.58
CA TYR A 33 -4.92 -0.53 -10.94
C TYR A 33 -3.61 -0.43 -10.14
N LEU A 34 -3.46 0.57 -9.28
CA LEU A 34 -2.17 0.89 -8.66
C LEU A 34 -1.62 -0.26 -7.78
N PRO A 35 -2.36 -0.85 -6.82
CA PRO A 35 -1.89 -2.00 -6.05
C PRO A 35 -1.43 -3.14 -6.94
N ARG A 36 -2.20 -3.45 -7.98
CA ARG A 36 -1.87 -4.49 -8.95
C ARG A 36 -0.58 -4.18 -9.71
N ILE A 37 -0.39 -2.94 -10.16
CA ILE A 37 0.83 -2.52 -10.87
C ILE A 37 2.05 -2.65 -9.94
N VAL A 38 1.94 -2.21 -8.69
CA VAL A 38 3.03 -2.33 -7.70
C VAL A 38 3.38 -3.79 -7.45
N LEU A 39 2.40 -4.64 -7.18
CA LEU A 39 2.64 -6.07 -6.95
C LEU A 39 3.23 -6.77 -8.18
N LEU A 40 2.89 -6.35 -9.40
CA LEU A 40 3.49 -6.91 -10.62
C LEU A 40 4.91 -6.38 -10.90
N MET A 41 5.17 -5.11 -10.60
CA MET A 41 6.39 -4.42 -10.99
C MET A 41 7.45 -4.30 -9.89
N HIS A 42 7.13 -4.62 -8.63
CA HIS A 42 8.05 -4.44 -7.50
C HIS A 42 9.43 -5.04 -7.75
N ARG A 43 9.51 -6.20 -8.41
CA ARG A 43 10.77 -6.89 -8.74
C ARG A 43 11.75 -6.12 -9.61
N TRP A 44 11.33 -5.02 -10.24
CA TRP A 44 12.22 -4.14 -11.00
C TRP A 44 13.09 -3.25 -10.10
N TYR A 45 12.66 -3.00 -8.86
CA TYR A 45 13.31 -2.05 -7.96
C TYR A 45 13.48 -2.56 -6.52
N LEU A 46 12.85 -3.69 -6.14
CA LEU A 46 13.01 -4.32 -4.82
C LEU A 46 12.63 -5.82 -4.85
N SER A 47 13.22 -6.66 -4.01
CA SER A 47 12.88 -8.09 -3.92
C SER A 47 11.56 -8.35 -3.18
N SER A 48 10.86 -9.44 -3.48
CA SER A 48 9.60 -9.75 -2.78
C SER A 48 9.77 -9.90 -1.26
N THR A 49 10.96 -10.32 -0.78
CA THR A 49 11.29 -10.37 0.65
C THR A 49 11.34 -8.97 1.25
N GLU A 50 12.04 -8.03 0.61
CA GLU A 50 12.11 -6.63 1.08
C GLU A 50 10.73 -5.95 1.07
N LEU A 51 9.86 -6.29 0.10
CA LEU A 51 8.48 -5.81 0.08
C LEU A 51 7.71 -6.28 1.32
N ALA A 52 7.77 -7.58 1.59
CA ALA A 52 7.08 -8.20 2.71
C ALA A 52 7.61 -7.66 4.05
N GLU A 53 8.92 -7.45 4.17
CA GLU A 53 9.53 -6.84 5.35
C GLU A 53 9.04 -5.41 5.56
N LYS A 54 8.92 -4.61 4.49
CA LYS A 54 8.36 -3.24 4.58
C LYS A 54 6.90 -3.26 5.03
N LEU A 55 6.06 -4.13 4.45
CA LEU A 55 4.66 -4.28 4.87
C LEU A 55 4.55 -4.71 6.33
N LEU A 56 5.38 -5.66 6.77
CA LEU A 56 5.44 -6.09 8.16
C LEU A 56 5.86 -4.96 9.11
N CYS A 57 6.83 -4.15 8.68
CA CYS A 57 7.27 -2.97 9.44
C CYS A 57 6.14 -1.94 9.57
N MET A 58 5.44 -1.63 8.47
CA MET A 58 4.27 -0.74 8.47
C MET A 58 3.17 -1.25 9.40
N TYR A 59 2.85 -2.55 9.34
CA TYR A 59 1.84 -3.18 10.21
C TYR A 59 2.19 -3.02 11.70
N ARG A 60 3.45 -3.29 12.06
CA ARG A 60 3.93 -3.20 13.45
C ARG A 60 3.98 -1.76 13.96
N ASN A 61 4.37 -0.83 13.11
CA ASN A 61 4.54 0.58 13.46
C ASN A 61 3.24 1.40 13.41
N ALA A 62 2.17 0.84 12.83
CA ALA A 62 0.86 1.47 12.85
C ALA A 62 0.40 1.70 14.30
N THR A 63 0.19 2.97 14.65
CA THR A 63 -0.21 3.45 15.98
C THR A 63 -1.25 4.57 15.85
N GLY A 64 -2.00 4.86 16.90
CA GLY A 64 -3.08 5.86 16.89
C GLY A 64 -4.48 5.27 16.74
N GLU A 65 -5.50 6.13 16.61
CA GLU A 65 -6.92 5.73 16.65
C GLU A 65 -7.34 4.87 15.45
N SER A 66 -6.77 5.09 14.26
CA SER A 66 -7.05 4.33 13.03
C SER A 66 -6.10 3.15 12.77
N CYS A 67 -5.26 2.78 13.74
CA CYS A 67 -4.22 1.79 13.50
C CYS A 67 -4.77 0.39 13.17
N ASN A 68 -5.93 0.01 13.72
CA ASN A 68 -6.54 -1.28 13.44
C ASN A 68 -7.09 -1.35 12.01
N GLU A 69 -7.71 -0.27 11.54
CA GLU A 69 -8.20 -0.15 10.15
C GLU A 69 -7.03 -0.23 9.17
N PHE A 70 -5.97 0.55 9.40
CA PHE A 70 -4.79 0.53 8.55
C PHE A 70 -4.11 -0.85 8.53
N ARG A 71 -3.99 -1.52 9.69
CA ARG A 71 -3.48 -2.89 9.79
C ARG A 71 -4.33 -3.88 9.01
N LEU A 72 -5.66 -3.76 9.08
CA LEU A 72 -6.58 -4.61 8.33
C LEU A 72 -6.40 -4.42 6.82
N LYS A 73 -6.26 -3.17 6.36
CA LYS A 73 -5.99 -2.86 4.95
C LYS A 73 -4.65 -3.41 4.47
N ILE A 74 -3.61 -3.43 5.32
CA ILE A 74 -2.35 -4.14 5.01
C ILE A 74 -2.59 -5.64 4.81
N CYS A 75 -3.52 -6.26 5.52
CA CYS A 75 -3.85 -7.68 5.34
C CYS A 75 -4.66 -7.96 4.06
N TYR A 76 -5.35 -6.97 3.50
CA TYR A 76 -6.04 -7.10 2.22
C TYR A 76 -5.11 -6.94 1.00
N PHE A 77 -4.08 -6.08 1.14
CA PHE A 77 -3.08 -5.82 0.11
C PHE A 77 -2.14 -7.03 -0.14
#